data_AF-A0A021X5P9-F1
#
_entry.id   AF-A0A021X5P9-F1
#
_cell.length_a   1.000
_cell.length_b   1.000
_cell.length_c   1.000
_cell.angle_alpha   90.00
_cell.angle_beta   90.00
_cell.angle_gamma   90.00
#
_symmetry.space_group_name_H-M   'P 1'
#
loop_
_entity.id
_entity.type
_entity.pdbx_description
1 polymer ?
#
loop_
_entity_poly.entity_id
_entity_poly.type
_entity_poly.pdbx_seq_one_letter_code
_entity_poly.pdbx_strand_id
1 'polypeptide(L)'
;MNGALLAGLLMTAGVMPAGSIIPEPDDFRFQTIRKAAGERNWPFLAESGMLGCTTMLGERVVYFIPGDDMERAYNIDINLFAMSMANVGITDVLAPYEDSAQLLYRLVPFVSMGQRLCDQEPGTLVTEPEL
;
A
#
# COMPACT_ATOMS: atom_id res chain seq x y z
N MET A 1 4.34 -20.21 -57.88
CA MET A 1 5.14 -21.12 -57.03
C MET A 1 5.88 -20.30 -56.00
N ASN A 2 5.66 -20.62 -54.73
CA ASN A 2 6.53 -20.43 -53.54
C ASN A 2 6.87 -18.99 -53.11
N GLY A 3 6.72 -18.58 -51.85
CA GLY A 3 6.33 -19.33 -50.66
C GLY A 3 6.09 -18.37 -49.48
N ALA A 4 5.14 -18.75 -48.63
CA ALA A 4 5.00 -18.20 -47.28
C ALA A 4 6.11 -18.77 -46.39
N LEU A 5 6.49 -18.05 -45.32
CA LEU A 5 6.61 -18.61 -43.96
C LEU A 5 7.02 -17.53 -42.93
N LEU A 6 6.00 -17.06 -42.21
CA LEU A 6 5.91 -16.88 -40.75
C LEU A 6 7.17 -16.38 -40.01
N ALA A 7 7.20 -15.08 -39.71
CA ALA A 7 7.97 -14.55 -38.59
C ALA A 7 7.29 -15.00 -37.28
N GLY A 8 7.90 -15.97 -36.60
CA GLY A 8 7.43 -16.45 -35.30
C GLY A 8 7.49 -15.33 -34.26
N LEU A 9 6.31 -14.96 -33.73
CA LEU A 9 6.19 -14.12 -32.54
C LEU A 9 6.65 -14.98 -31.35
N LEU A 10 7.92 -14.86 -30.97
CA LEU A 10 8.43 -15.41 -29.72
C LEU A 10 7.73 -14.70 -28.56
N MET A 11 6.75 -15.37 -27.98
CA MET A 11 6.18 -15.03 -26.68
C MET A 11 7.30 -15.21 -25.64
N THR A 12 8.14 -14.19 -25.48
CA THR A 12 8.95 -14.06 -24.28
C THR A 12 7.97 -13.72 -23.16
N ALA A 13 7.45 -14.76 -22.50
CA ALA A 13 6.95 -14.61 -21.14
C ALA A 13 8.14 -14.09 -20.35
N GLY A 14 8.22 -12.76 -20.19
CA GLY A 14 9.30 -12.10 -19.48
C GLY A 14 9.42 -12.76 -18.10
N VAL A 15 10.64 -13.17 -17.76
CA VAL A 15 10.91 -13.64 -16.40
C VAL A 15 10.72 -12.43 -15.49
N MET A 16 9.57 -12.36 -14.84
CA MET A 16 9.30 -11.35 -13.83
C MET A 16 10.16 -11.68 -12.60
N PRO A 17 11.00 -10.76 -12.09
CA PRO A 17 11.77 -10.99 -10.88
C PRO A 17 10.85 -11.39 -9.73
N ALA A 18 11.26 -12.30 -8.84
CA ALA A 18 10.42 -12.74 -7.72
C ALA A 18 9.93 -11.56 -6.85
N GLY A 19 10.78 -10.52 -6.67
CA GLY A 19 10.42 -9.27 -5.98
C GLY A 19 9.25 -8.49 -6.60
N SER A 20 8.91 -8.75 -7.87
CA SER A 20 7.72 -8.17 -8.52
C SER A 20 6.40 -8.89 -8.16
N ILE A 21 6.50 -10.04 -7.50
CA ILE A 21 5.37 -10.88 -7.06
C ILE A 21 5.24 -10.86 -5.54
N ILE A 22 6.35 -11.00 -4.81
CA ILE A 22 6.40 -10.94 -3.35
C ILE A 22 7.44 -9.88 -2.97
N PRO A 23 7.04 -8.75 -2.38
CA PRO A 23 7.96 -7.70 -1.96
C PRO A 23 8.98 -8.19 -0.93
N GLU A 24 10.23 -7.78 -1.09
CA GLU A 24 11.28 -7.86 -0.07
C GLU A 24 11.24 -6.60 0.82
N PRO A 25 11.85 -6.61 2.02
CA PRO A 25 11.84 -5.45 2.91
C PRO A 25 12.33 -4.15 2.26
N ASP A 26 13.37 -4.24 1.41
CA ASP A 26 13.96 -3.10 0.73
C ASP A 26 13.10 -2.59 -0.46
N ASP A 27 12.06 -3.32 -0.87
CA ASP A 27 11.11 -2.86 -1.87
C ASP A 27 10.12 -1.83 -1.31
N PHE A 28 10.04 -1.68 0.01
CA PHE A 28 9.10 -0.77 0.63
C PHE A 28 9.62 0.66 0.69
N ARG A 29 8.69 1.61 0.64
CA ARG A 29 8.91 3.02 0.94
C ARG A 29 8.02 3.40 2.10
N PHE A 30 8.56 4.13 3.07
CA PHE A 30 7.87 4.46 4.29
C PHE A 30 7.74 5.96 4.49
N GLN A 31 6.65 6.37 5.10
CA GLN A 31 6.46 7.72 5.61
C GLN A 31 5.82 7.65 6.99
N THR A 32 6.41 8.33 7.98
CA THR A 32 5.76 8.49 9.27
C THR A 32 4.54 9.41 9.14
N ILE A 33 3.42 9.02 9.73
CA ILE A 33 2.21 9.83 9.82
C ILE A 33 1.74 9.92 11.28
N ARG A 34 1.14 11.06 11.63
CA ARG A 34 0.59 11.31 12.95
C ARG A 34 -0.73 12.04 12.83
N LYS A 35 -1.66 11.71 13.72
CA LYS A 35 -2.91 12.43 13.89
C LYS A 35 -2.63 13.87 14.29
N ALA A 36 -3.17 14.81 13.53
CA ALA A 36 -3.02 16.22 13.84
C ALA A 36 -3.88 16.62 15.04
N ALA A 37 -3.47 17.68 15.75
CA ALA A 37 -4.25 18.22 16.87
C ALA A 37 -5.65 18.63 16.41
N GLY A 38 -6.69 18.05 17.03
CA GLY A 38 -8.09 18.30 16.67
C GLY A 38 -8.58 17.59 15.41
N GLU A 39 -7.78 16.69 14.82
CA GLU A 39 -8.22 15.89 13.67
C GLU A 39 -9.35 14.94 14.05
N ARG A 40 -10.51 15.13 13.41
CA ARG A 40 -11.74 14.36 13.68
C ARG A 40 -11.90 13.12 12.81
N ASN A 41 -11.22 13.09 11.67
CA ASN A 41 -11.43 12.08 10.62
C ASN A 41 -10.26 11.10 10.51
N TRP A 42 -9.42 11.03 11.53
CA TRP A 42 -8.34 10.06 11.62
C TRP A 42 -8.91 8.63 11.60
N PRO A 43 -8.53 7.78 10.62
CA PRO A 43 -9.14 6.46 10.44
C PRO A 43 -8.56 5.38 11.34
N PHE A 44 -7.49 5.64 12.08
CA PHE A 44 -6.75 4.62 12.81
C PHE A 44 -6.95 4.73 14.33
N LEU A 45 -6.86 3.61 15.05
CA LEU A 45 -6.88 3.63 16.52
C LEU A 45 -5.59 4.18 17.11
N ALA A 46 -4.45 3.88 16.48
CA ALA A 46 -3.16 4.43 16.88
C ALA A 46 -3.06 5.90 16.49
N GLU A 47 -2.54 6.75 17.38
CA GLU A 47 -2.38 8.19 17.13
C GLU A 47 -1.24 8.52 16.12
N SER A 48 -0.37 7.55 15.85
CA SER A 48 0.68 7.64 14.84
C SER A 48 1.06 6.27 14.29
N GLY A 49 1.78 6.27 13.17
CA GLY A 49 2.29 5.05 12.55
C GLY A 49 3.09 5.37 11.29
N MET A 50 3.25 4.38 10.43
CA MET A 50 3.87 4.54 9.12
C MET A 50 2.89 4.16 8.02
N LEU A 51 2.90 4.92 6.92
CA LEU A 51 2.45 4.43 5.64
C LEU A 51 3.60 3.71 4.96
N GLY A 52 3.36 2.49 4.50
CA GLY A 52 4.26 1.72 3.65
C GLY A 52 3.67 1.59 2.25
N CYS A 53 4.50 1.72 1.22
CA CYS A 53 4.11 1.44 -0.15
C CYS A 53 5.09 0.47 -0.80
N THR A 54 4.56 -0.50 -1.53
CA THR A 54 5.33 -1.39 -2.40
C THR A 54 4.55 -1.70 -3.68
N THR A 55 5.21 -2.27 -4.68
CA THR A 55 4.55 -2.75 -5.89
C THR A 55 4.46 -4.27 -5.83
N MET A 56 3.25 -4.82 -5.87
CA MET A 56 3.00 -6.26 -5.85
C MET A 56 2.10 -6.61 -7.03
N LEU A 57 2.52 -7.55 -7.88
CA LEU A 57 1.77 -7.94 -9.09
C LEU A 57 1.46 -6.77 -10.03
N GLY A 58 2.31 -5.73 -10.05
CA GLY A 58 2.12 -4.52 -10.85
C GLY A 58 1.18 -3.48 -10.25
N GLU A 59 0.63 -3.74 -9.06
CA GLU A 59 -0.23 -2.80 -8.34
C GLU A 59 0.53 -2.12 -7.18
N ARG A 60 0.23 -0.84 -6.94
CA ARG A 60 0.75 -0.11 -5.78
C ARG A 60 -0.08 -0.49 -4.56
N VAL A 61 0.53 -1.21 -3.64
CA VAL A 61 -0.12 -1.69 -2.41
C VAL A 61 0.34 -0.83 -1.24
N VAL A 62 -0.63 -0.34 -0.47
CA VAL A 62 -0.38 0.54 0.67
C VAL A 62 -0.74 -0.16 1.96
N TYR A 63 0.12 -0.02 2.96
CA TYR A 63 -0.08 -0.48 4.32
C TYR A 63 -0.04 0.68 5.29
N PHE A 64 -0.85 0.61 6.34
CA PHE A 64 -0.66 1.38 7.56
C PHE A 64 -0.08 0.45 8.64
N ILE A 65 0.97 0.91 9.31
CA ILE A 65 1.65 0.19 10.39
C ILE A 65 1.46 1.01 11.67
N PRO A 66 0.68 0.54 12.66
CA PRO A 66 0.42 1.31 13.88
C PRO A 66 1.66 1.40 14.76
N GLY A 67 2.12 2.61 15.07
CA GLY A 67 3.41 2.81 15.74
C GLY A 67 4.57 2.22 14.92
N ASP A 68 5.28 1.26 15.50
CA ASP A 68 6.36 0.47 14.92
C ASP A 68 6.03 -1.04 14.83
N ASP A 69 4.76 -1.42 15.04
CA ASP A 69 4.31 -2.81 15.11
C ASP A 69 4.06 -3.40 13.72
N MET A 70 5.12 -3.95 13.11
CA MET A 70 5.06 -4.57 11.78
C MET A 70 4.15 -5.80 11.70
N GLU A 71 3.92 -6.51 12.80
CA GLU A 71 3.01 -7.67 12.81
C GLU A 71 1.54 -7.24 12.58
N ARG A 72 1.25 -5.96 12.85
CA ARG A 72 -0.05 -5.34 12.65
C ARG A 72 -0.13 -4.47 11.40
N ALA A 73 0.79 -4.65 10.45
CA ALA A 73 0.70 -4.02 9.14
C ALA A 73 -0.66 -4.31 8.50
N TYR A 74 -1.41 -3.26 8.20
CA TYR A 74 -2.78 -3.33 7.74
C TYR A 74 -2.87 -2.72 6.34
N ASN A 75 -3.24 -3.53 5.35
CA ASN A 75 -3.49 -3.03 4.01
C ASN A 75 -4.62 -1.99 4.03
N ILE A 76 -4.42 -0.85 3.39
CA ILE A 76 -5.47 0.15 3.19
C ILE A 76 -5.75 0.32 1.70
N ASP A 77 -7.02 0.25 1.32
CA ASP A 77 -7.47 0.32 -0.06
C ASP A 77 -8.84 1.01 -0.16
N ILE A 78 -9.17 1.54 -1.34
CA ILE A 78 -10.51 2.04 -1.67
C ILE A 78 -11.47 0.91 -2.05
N ASN A 79 -10.95 -0.26 -2.43
CA ASN A 79 -11.69 -1.50 -2.60
C ASN A 79 -11.79 -2.22 -1.25
N LEU A 80 -12.85 -1.93 -0.51
CA LEU A 80 -13.07 -2.48 0.84
C LEU A 80 -13.14 -4.02 0.88
N PHE A 81 -13.57 -4.66 -0.20
CA PHE A 81 -13.60 -6.13 -0.26
C PHE A 81 -12.17 -6.69 -0.31
N ALA A 82 -11.32 -6.17 -1.21
CA ALA A 82 -9.93 -6.56 -1.29
C ALA A 82 -9.17 -6.26 0.02
N MET A 83 -9.40 -5.06 0.58
CA MET A 83 -8.84 -4.66 1.87
C MET A 83 -9.23 -5.64 2.99
N SER A 84 -10.52 -6.04 3.06
CA SER A 84 -10.99 -6.98 4.07
C SER A 84 -10.34 -8.35 3.93
N MET A 85 -10.16 -8.84 2.70
CA MET A 85 -9.51 -10.11 2.41
C MET A 85 -8.01 -10.07 2.74
N ALA A 86 -7.33 -8.96 2.46
CA ALA A 86 -5.90 -8.80 2.73
C ALA A 86 -5.58 -8.73 4.23
N ASN A 87 -6.55 -8.32 5.06
CA ASN A 87 -6.36 -8.09 6.49
C ASN A 87 -7.03 -9.14 7.39
N VAL A 88 -7.36 -10.31 6.86
CA VAL A 88 -7.98 -11.39 7.65
C VAL A 88 -7.10 -11.73 8.86
N GLY A 89 -7.67 -11.65 10.06
CA GLY A 89 -6.97 -11.94 11.31
C GLY A 89 -6.30 -10.74 11.97
N ILE A 90 -6.17 -9.60 11.28
CA ILE A 90 -5.64 -8.36 11.86
C ILE A 90 -6.80 -7.55 12.46
N THR A 91 -6.69 -7.21 13.74
CA THR A 91 -7.74 -6.53 14.51
C THR A 91 -7.21 -5.24 15.16
N ASP A 92 -8.13 -4.40 15.62
CA ASP A 92 -7.85 -3.18 16.40
C ASP A 92 -6.97 -2.12 15.69
N VAL A 93 -7.01 -2.05 14.36
CA VAL A 93 -6.26 -1.04 13.58
C VAL A 93 -7.11 0.18 13.22
N LEU A 94 -8.33 -0.04 12.72
CA LEU A 94 -9.23 1.03 12.30
C LEU A 94 -10.00 1.59 13.50
N ALA A 95 -10.07 2.92 13.59
CA ALA A 95 -10.98 3.60 14.50
C ALA A 95 -12.44 3.27 14.14
N PRO A 96 -13.36 3.25 15.12
CA PRO A 96 -14.77 2.99 14.85
C PRO A 96 -15.34 3.90 13.76
N TYR A 97 -16.15 3.31 12.88
CA TYR A 97 -16.86 4.00 11.82
C TYR A 97 -18.31 3.51 11.74
N GLU A 98 -19.20 4.39 11.30
CA GLU A 98 -20.65 4.14 11.22
C GLU A 98 -21.01 3.29 10.00
N ASP A 99 -20.37 3.58 8.86
CA ASP A 99 -20.59 2.89 7.60
C ASP A 99 -19.35 2.93 6.70
N SER A 100 -19.41 2.14 5.61
CA SER A 100 -18.35 2.03 4.62
C SER A 100 -18.02 3.35 3.92
N ALA A 101 -18.98 4.25 3.75
CA ALA A 101 -18.74 5.54 3.10
C ALA A 101 -17.93 6.46 4.01
N GLN A 102 -18.23 6.48 5.31
CA GLN A 102 -17.44 7.18 6.32
C GLN A 102 -16.02 6.61 6.39
N LEU A 103 -15.86 5.28 6.38
CA LEU A 103 -14.54 4.65 6.37
C LEU A 103 -13.73 5.06 5.15
N LEU A 104 -14.31 4.95 3.95
CA LEU A 104 -13.65 5.33 2.70
C LEU A 104 -13.27 6.81 2.70
N TYR A 105 -14.17 7.69 3.13
CA TYR A 105 -13.89 9.12 3.25
C TYR A 105 -12.64 9.39 4.11
N ARG A 106 -12.48 8.66 5.22
CA ARG A 106 -11.30 8.79 6.09
C ARG A 106 -10.04 8.14 5.51
N LEU A 107 -10.16 7.03 4.78
CA LEU A 107 -9.00 6.30 4.22
C LEU A 107 -8.42 6.88 2.94
N VAL A 108 -9.25 7.41 2.03
CA VAL A 108 -8.83 7.88 0.69
C VAL A 108 -7.61 8.81 0.71
N PRO A 109 -7.50 9.79 1.63
CA PRO A 109 -6.32 10.65 1.71
C PRO A 109 -5.03 9.87 2.00
N PHE A 110 -5.09 8.86 2.88
CA PHE A 110 -3.95 8.05 3.28
C PHE A 110 -3.57 7.02 2.22
N VAL A 111 -4.55 6.41 1.55
CA VAL A 111 -4.29 5.55 0.36
C VAL A 111 -3.60 6.37 -0.72
N SER A 112 -4.12 7.56 -1.02
CA SER A 112 -3.53 8.45 -2.02
C SER A 112 -2.12 8.92 -1.64
N MET A 113 -1.90 9.21 -0.35
CA MET A 113 -0.58 9.57 0.18
C MET A 113 0.41 8.42 0.07
N GLY A 114 0.03 7.22 0.51
CA GLY A 114 0.85 6.02 0.45
C GLY A 114 1.19 5.65 -1.00
N GLN A 115 0.24 5.70 -1.93
CA GLN A 115 0.50 5.40 -3.35
C GLN A 115 1.57 6.31 -3.96
N ARG A 116 1.63 7.59 -3.56
CA ARG A 116 2.69 8.52 -4.00
C ARG A 116 4.07 8.16 -3.44
N LEU A 117 4.15 7.42 -2.34
CA LEU A 117 5.45 6.93 -1.84
C LEU A 117 6.08 5.92 -2.80
N CYS A 118 5.27 5.15 -3.54
CA CYS A 118 5.78 4.24 -4.56
C CYS A 118 6.42 4.97 -5.76
N ASP A 119 6.25 6.29 -5.89
CA ASP A 119 6.97 7.08 -6.88
C ASP A 119 8.40 7.46 -6.42
N GLN A 120 8.75 7.16 -5.16
CA GLN A 120 10.11 7.29 -4.62
C GLN A 120 10.96 6.04 -4.90
N GLU A 121 12.27 6.18 -4.76
CA GLU A 121 13.21 5.05 -4.84
C GLU A 121 12.89 4.00 -3.76
N PRO A 122 12.97 2.68 -4.05
CA PRO A 122 12.85 1.65 -3.02
C PRO A 122 13.77 1.90 -1.82
N GLY A 123 13.32 1.53 -0.62
CA GLY A 123 14.05 1.77 0.64
C GLY A 123 13.96 3.20 1.17
N THR A 124 13.26 4.12 0.47
CA THR A 124 13.10 5.49 0.95
C THR A 124 12.30 5.53 2.25
N LEU A 125 12.83 6.25 3.25
CA LEU A 125 12.11 6.68 4.43
C LEU A 125 11.91 8.19 4.38
N VAL A 126 10.66 8.63 4.21
CA VAL A 126 10.26 10.03 4.26
C VAL A 126 10.00 10.40 5.72
N THR A 127 10.93 11.15 6.31
CA THR A 127 10.74 11.76 7.63
C THR A 127 10.07 13.13 7.47
N GLU A 128 9.24 13.52 8.42
CA GLU A 128 8.75 14.90 8.50
C GLU A 128 9.95 15.86 8.62
N PRO A 129 9.88 17.08 8.04
CA PRO A 129 10.88 18.10 8.30
C PRO A 129 10.98 18.35 9.81
N GLU A 130 12.20 18.41 10.34
CA GLU A 130 12.43 18.87 11.71
C GLU A 130 11.83 20.29 11.84
N LEU A 131 10.88 20.46 12.75
CA LEU A 131 10.25 21.75 13.08
C LEU A 131 11.20 22.65 13.89
#